data_AF-A0A8T2XVG6-F1
#
_entry.id   AF-A0A8T2XVG6-F1
#
_cell.length_a   1.000
_cell.length_b   1.000
_cell.length_c   1.000
_cell.angle_alpha   90.00
_cell.angle_beta   90.00
_cell.angle_gamma   90.00
#
_symmetry.space_group_name_H-M   'P 1'
#
loop_
_entity.id
_entity.type
_entity.pdbx_description
1 polymer ?
#
loop_
_entity_poly.entity_id
_entity_poly.type
_entity_poly.pdbx_seq_one_letter_code
_entity_poly.pdbx_strand_id
1 'polypeptide(L)'
;MLLKAAPAFSLLNATGDNLGSPFPSVSSLSNKNLSVSPSFLRSKTGSGFVVCASKGANNRPLTGVVFEPFEEVKKELNLVPNVPQVSLARQKFTDESEAAINEQINVEYNVSYVYHAMFAYFDRDNVALKGLAKFFKESSVEEREHAEKLMEYQNKRGGKVKLQSILMPLSEFDHAEKGDALYGEF
;
A
#
# COMPACT_ATOMS: atom_id res chain seq x y z
N MET A 1 45.45 -8.94 -31.14
CA MET A 1 45.21 -7.54 -31.53
C MET A 1 43.76 -7.43 -32.01
N LEU A 2 43.03 -6.41 -31.55
CA LEU A 2 41.66 -6.01 -31.92
C LEU A 2 40.57 -6.98 -31.38
N LEU A 3 39.65 -6.59 -30.50
CA LEU A 3 38.76 -5.42 -30.54
C LEU A 3 38.43 -4.93 -29.11
N LYS A 4 38.53 -3.61 -28.90
CA LYS A 4 38.03 -2.90 -27.73
C LYS A 4 36.89 -2.02 -28.21
N ALA A 5 35.68 -2.21 -27.68
CA ALA A 5 34.58 -1.26 -27.82
C ALA A 5 33.81 -1.24 -26.49
N ALA A 6 33.87 -0.09 -25.82
CA ALA A 6 33.06 0.25 -24.66
C ALA A 6 32.04 1.30 -25.10
N PRO A 7 30.83 1.34 -24.53
CA PRO A 7 30.07 2.58 -24.47
C PRO A 7 30.45 3.33 -23.19
N ALA A 8 31.01 4.53 -23.37
CA ALA A 8 31.19 5.50 -22.31
C ALA A 8 29.83 6.14 -21.99
N PHE A 9 29.37 6.02 -20.74
CA PHE A 9 28.36 6.91 -20.18
C PHE A 9 29.09 8.12 -19.59
N SER A 10 29.02 9.25 -20.28
CA SER A 10 29.47 10.55 -19.79
C SER A 10 28.40 11.18 -18.90
N LEU A 11 28.77 11.45 -17.64
CA LEU A 11 28.01 12.26 -16.69
C LEU A 11 28.10 13.76 -17.05
N LEU A 12 26.92 14.39 -17.09
CA LEU A 12 26.52 15.72 -16.59
C LEU A 12 27.57 16.85 -16.50
N ASN A 13 27.23 17.99 -17.13
CA ASN A 13 27.02 19.22 -16.34
C ASN A 13 26.20 20.27 -17.11
N ALA A 14 25.03 20.63 -16.58
CA ALA A 14 24.41 21.93 -16.76
C ALA A 14 23.44 22.20 -15.59
N THR A 15 23.94 23.02 -14.66
CA THR A 15 23.28 23.86 -13.65
C THR A 15 21.78 24.12 -13.80
N GLY A 16 21.03 23.97 -12.70
CA GLY A 16 19.67 24.50 -12.55
C GLY A 16 18.91 23.94 -11.34
N ASP A 17 19.08 24.60 -10.19
CA ASP A 17 18.26 24.63 -8.97
C ASP A 17 16.89 23.91 -8.95
N ASN A 18 16.77 22.85 -8.12
CA ASN A 18 15.79 22.75 -7.01
C ASN A 18 15.86 21.37 -6.35
N LEU A 19 16.10 21.38 -5.04
CA LEU A 19 16.14 20.20 -4.18
C LEU A 19 14.70 19.86 -3.73
N GLY A 20 14.18 18.70 -4.13
CA GLY A 20 12.89 18.17 -3.67
C GLY A 20 13.01 16.68 -3.34
N SER A 21 12.80 16.33 -2.07
CA SER A 21 12.81 14.96 -1.54
C SER A 21 11.50 14.21 -1.83
N PRO A 22 11.51 12.87 -2.00
CA PRO A 22 10.30 12.09 -2.17
C PRO A 22 9.93 11.37 -0.85
N PHE A 23 9.22 12.06 0.05
CA PHE A 23 8.48 11.41 1.14
C PHE A 23 7.18 12.20 1.40
N PRO A 24 6.00 11.56 1.44
CA PRO A 24 4.78 12.24 1.86
C PRO A 24 4.72 12.30 3.39
N SER A 25 4.90 13.50 3.93
CA SER A 25 4.69 13.84 5.34
C SER A 25 3.20 13.82 5.70
N VAL A 26 2.90 13.15 6.80
CA VAL A 26 1.59 13.07 7.45
C VAL A 26 1.17 14.48 7.91
N SER A 27 0.07 15.01 7.37
CA SER A 27 -0.49 16.29 7.84
C SER A 27 -1.73 16.06 8.70
N SER A 28 -1.56 16.44 9.97
CA SER A 28 -2.59 16.58 10.99
C SER A 28 -3.61 17.64 10.60
N LEU A 29 -4.89 17.27 10.53
CA LEU A 29 -5.98 18.21 10.27
C LEU A 29 -6.27 19.05 11.52
N SER A 30 -5.94 20.33 11.43
CA SER A 30 -6.23 21.37 12.40
C SER A 30 -7.74 21.68 12.48
N ASN A 31 -8.28 21.67 13.70
CA ASN A 31 -9.63 22.11 14.05
C ASN A 31 -9.85 23.58 13.66
N LYS A 32 -10.69 23.82 12.65
CA LYS A 32 -11.24 25.16 12.40
C LYS A 32 -12.51 25.34 13.23
N ASN A 33 -12.36 26.00 14.38
CA ASN A 33 -13.47 26.58 15.13
C ASN A 33 -14.18 27.63 14.26
N LEU A 34 -15.41 27.36 13.85
CA LEU A 34 -16.31 28.35 13.26
C LEU A 34 -16.94 29.16 14.39
N SER A 35 -16.34 30.32 14.71
CA SER A 35 -16.99 31.36 15.50
C SER A 35 -18.07 32.03 14.64
N VAL A 36 -19.34 31.75 14.92
CA VAL A 36 -20.45 32.47 14.31
C VAL A 36 -20.76 33.70 15.16
N SER A 37 -20.28 34.86 14.71
CA SER A 37 -20.69 36.15 15.25
C SER A 37 -22.06 36.52 14.67
N PRO A 38 -23.10 36.80 15.47
CA PRO A 38 -24.37 37.26 14.93
C PRO A 38 -24.23 38.74 14.53
N SER A 39 -24.35 39.02 13.24
CA SER A 39 -24.46 40.38 12.72
C SER A 39 -25.87 40.90 13.05
N PHE A 40 -25.99 41.80 14.02
CA PHE A 40 -27.24 42.49 14.29
C PHE A 40 -27.50 43.56 13.21
N LEU A 41 -28.33 43.24 12.22
CA LEU A 41 -28.97 44.26 11.40
C LEU A 41 -30.27 44.69 12.06
N ARG A 42 -30.23 45.89 12.65
CA ARG A 42 -31.38 46.59 13.20
C ARG A 42 -32.12 47.29 12.06
N SER A 43 -33.33 46.84 11.79
CA SER A 43 -34.33 47.60 11.05
C SER A 43 -35.65 47.55 11.82
N LYS A 44 -36.10 48.73 12.28
CA LYS A 44 -37.42 48.95 12.86
C LYS A 44 -38.41 49.01 11.70
N THR A 45 -39.43 48.15 11.69
CA THR A 45 -40.85 48.51 11.73
C THR A 45 -41.73 47.26 11.58
N GLY A 46 -42.66 47.07 12.52
CA GLY A 46 -44.00 46.51 12.33
C GLY A 46 -44.19 45.11 11.73
N SER A 47 -44.86 44.26 12.52
CA SER A 47 -45.45 42.96 12.16
C SER A 47 -44.54 41.73 12.29
N GLY A 48 -45.02 40.75 13.04
CA GLY A 48 -44.25 39.59 13.52
C GLY A 48 -43.66 38.73 12.40
N PHE A 49 -42.41 38.29 12.62
CA PHE A 49 -41.73 37.34 11.75
C PHE A 49 -42.17 35.92 12.12
N VAL A 50 -42.93 35.28 11.24
CA VAL A 50 -43.19 33.84 11.32
C VAL A 50 -42.05 33.13 10.58
N VAL A 51 -41.20 32.40 11.32
CA VAL A 51 -40.26 31.45 10.73
C VAL A 51 -40.99 30.14 10.51
N CYS A 52 -41.33 29.82 9.27
CA CYS A 52 -41.68 28.45 8.90
C CYS A 52 -40.39 27.72 8.49
N ALA A 53 -39.99 26.72 9.28
CA ALA A 53 -38.99 25.75 8.85
C ALA A 53 -39.65 24.85 7.79
N SER A 54 -39.27 25.01 6.53
CA SER A 54 -39.63 24.06 5.47
C SER A 54 -38.86 22.76 5.71
N LYS A 55 -39.51 21.83 6.41
CA LYS A 55 -39.04 20.46 6.57
C LYS A 55 -39.05 19.83 5.17
N GLY A 56 -37.87 19.58 4.60
CA GLY A 56 -37.73 18.68 3.46
C GLY A 56 -38.53 17.41 3.75
N ALA A 57 -39.40 17.04 2.83
CA ALA A 57 -40.50 16.11 3.01
C ALA A 57 -40.01 14.69 3.39
N ASN A 58 -39.85 14.44 4.69
CA ASN A 58 -39.69 13.11 5.28
C ASN A 58 -40.66 13.01 6.48
N ASN A 59 -41.86 12.46 6.26
CA ASN A 59 -42.93 12.32 7.26
C ASN A 59 -42.69 11.20 8.31
N ARG A 60 -41.44 10.91 8.70
CA ARG A 60 -41.18 9.94 9.77
C ARG A 60 -41.45 10.60 11.14
N PRO A 61 -42.23 9.96 12.03
CA PRO A 61 -42.34 10.39 13.43
C PRO A 61 -40.93 10.42 14.06
N LEU A 62 -40.63 11.44 14.87
CA LEU A 62 -39.36 11.53 15.60
C LEU A 62 -39.41 10.55 16.78
N THR A 63 -39.25 9.24 16.50
CA THR A 63 -39.45 8.16 17.46
C THR A 63 -38.28 7.96 18.44
N GLY A 64 -37.23 8.78 18.41
CA GLY A 64 -36.06 8.63 19.29
C GLY A 64 -35.26 7.34 19.07
N VAL A 65 -35.65 6.50 18.11
CA VAL A 65 -34.94 5.30 17.70
C VAL A 65 -33.82 5.70 16.74
N VAL A 66 -32.58 5.36 17.11
CA VAL A 66 -31.35 5.75 16.39
C VAL A 66 -30.82 4.64 15.48
N PHE A 67 -31.11 3.38 15.82
CA PHE A 67 -30.61 2.19 15.12
C PHE A 67 -31.72 1.14 15.03
N GLU A 68 -32.02 0.69 13.81
CA GLU A 68 -33.03 -0.32 13.51
C GLU A 68 -32.37 -1.49 12.76
N PRO A 69 -31.73 -2.44 13.47
CA PRO A 69 -30.83 -3.40 12.85
C PRO A 69 -31.46 -4.18 11.69
N PHE A 70 -32.70 -4.66 11.86
CA PHE A 70 -33.40 -5.41 10.80
C PHE A 70 -33.80 -4.56 9.60
N GLU A 71 -33.97 -3.24 9.74
CA GLU A 71 -34.23 -2.35 8.61
C GLU A 71 -32.92 -1.98 7.88
N GLU A 72 -31.84 -1.83 8.63
CA GLU A 72 -30.52 -1.47 8.10
C GLU A 72 -29.86 -2.63 7.34
N VAL A 73 -29.91 -3.85 7.87
CA VAL A 73 -29.27 -5.03 7.25
C VAL A 73 -29.99 -5.55 6.01
N LYS A 74 -31.26 -5.17 5.77
CA LYS A 74 -32.01 -5.58 4.54
C LYS A 74 -31.24 -5.26 3.26
N LYS A 75 -30.53 -4.12 3.25
CA LYS A 75 -29.71 -3.71 2.11
C LYS A 75 -28.54 -4.67 1.89
N GLU A 76 -27.87 -5.06 2.96
CA GLU A 76 -26.71 -5.95 2.90
C GLU A 76 -27.12 -7.37 2.55
N LEU A 77 -28.25 -7.86 3.10
CA LEU A 77 -28.80 -9.18 2.78
C LEU A 77 -29.11 -9.36 1.29
N ASN A 78 -29.65 -8.33 0.63
CA ASN A 78 -29.93 -8.37 -0.81
C ASN A 78 -28.66 -8.35 -1.68
N LEU A 79 -27.53 -7.91 -1.14
CA LEU A 79 -26.24 -7.85 -1.83
C LEU A 79 -25.38 -9.10 -1.61
N VAL A 80 -25.79 -10.02 -0.73
CA VAL A 80 -25.07 -11.28 -0.51
C VAL A 80 -25.01 -12.08 -1.81
N PRO A 81 -23.82 -12.39 -2.34
CA PRO A 81 -23.70 -13.14 -3.59
C PRO A 81 -24.27 -14.56 -3.47
N ASN A 82 -25.10 -14.96 -4.43
CA ASN A 82 -25.61 -16.35 -4.56
C ASN A 82 -24.74 -17.22 -5.50
N VAL A 83 -23.74 -16.62 -6.15
CA VAL A 83 -22.90 -17.27 -7.15
C VAL A 83 -21.64 -17.83 -6.47
N PRO A 84 -21.30 -19.12 -6.64
CA PRO A 84 -20.18 -19.76 -5.92
C PRO A 84 -18.80 -19.15 -6.16
N GLN A 85 -18.59 -18.45 -7.29
CA GLN A 85 -17.28 -17.90 -7.67
C GLN A 85 -17.00 -16.50 -7.10
N VAL A 86 -17.98 -15.89 -6.43
CA VAL A 86 -17.90 -14.54 -5.85
C VAL A 86 -17.68 -14.65 -4.35
N SER A 87 -16.78 -13.83 -3.80
CA SER A 87 -16.50 -13.85 -2.37
C SER A 87 -17.64 -13.25 -1.56
N LEU A 88 -18.02 -13.92 -0.48
CA LEU A 88 -19.01 -13.45 0.50
C LEU A 88 -18.44 -12.37 1.43
N ALA A 89 -17.12 -12.34 1.63
CA ALA A 89 -16.45 -11.47 2.60
C ALA A 89 -15.99 -10.12 2.02
N ARG A 90 -16.05 -9.96 0.69
CA ARG A 90 -15.47 -8.78 0.02
C ARG A 90 -16.35 -7.55 0.24
N GLN A 91 -15.86 -6.63 1.06
CA GLN A 91 -16.53 -5.37 1.36
C GLN A 91 -15.54 -4.19 1.25
N LYS A 92 -15.93 -3.15 0.49
CA LYS A 92 -15.14 -1.92 0.27
C LYS A 92 -13.65 -2.23 -0.06
N PHE A 93 -13.44 -3.23 -0.92
CA PHE A 93 -12.12 -3.65 -1.36
C PHE A 93 -12.09 -3.58 -2.89
N THR A 94 -11.56 -2.48 -3.41
CA THR A 94 -11.55 -2.16 -4.84
C THR A 94 -10.58 -3.06 -5.60
N ASP A 95 -10.76 -3.16 -6.91
CA ASP A 95 -9.88 -3.97 -7.77
C ASP A 95 -8.44 -3.42 -7.77
N GLU A 96 -8.28 -2.10 -7.60
CA GLU A 96 -6.97 -1.45 -7.43
C GLU A 96 -6.26 -1.94 -6.16
N SER A 97 -6.97 -2.04 -5.03
CA SER A 97 -6.39 -2.57 -3.79
C SER A 97 -6.04 -4.06 -3.91
N GLU A 98 -6.90 -4.85 -4.56
CA GLU A 98 -6.62 -6.27 -4.84
C GLU A 98 -5.38 -6.42 -5.73
N ALA A 99 -5.25 -5.60 -6.76
CA ALA A 99 -4.11 -5.61 -7.68
C ALA A 99 -2.82 -5.20 -6.97
N ALA A 100 -2.84 -4.13 -6.17
CA ALA A 100 -1.67 -3.66 -5.42
C ALA A 100 -1.16 -4.71 -4.42
N ILE A 101 -2.05 -5.43 -3.74
CA ILE A 101 -1.64 -6.53 -2.85
C ILE A 101 -1.02 -7.68 -3.65
N ASN A 102 -1.57 -8.04 -4.81
CA ASN A 102 -0.97 -9.06 -5.68
C ASN A 102 0.42 -8.64 -6.22
N GLU A 103 0.59 -7.37 -6.55
CA GLU A 103 1.88 -6.82 -6.96
C GLU A 103 2.89 -6.91 -5.81
N GLN A 104 2.52 -6.50 -4.60
CA GLN A 104 3.40 -6.58 -3.43
C GLN A 104 3.76 -8.04 -3.09
N ILE A 105 2.82 -8.98 -3.16
CA ILE A 105 3.12 -10.43 -3.01
C ILE A 105 4.24 -10.86 -3.96
N ASN A 106 4.19 -10.40 -5.22
CA ASN A 106 5.23 -10.73 -6.19
C ASN A 106 6.57 -10.04 -5.87
N VAL A 107 6.55 -8.80 -5.37
CA VAL A 107 7.76 -8.11 -4.89
C VAL A 107 8.45 -8.94 -3.80
N GLU A 108 7.71 -9.33 -2.75
CA GLU A 108 8.30 -10.11 -1.64
C GLU A 108 8.86 -11.47 -2.11
N TYR A 109 8.16 -12.17 -3.01
CA TYR A 109 8.67 -13.41 -3.60
C TYR A 109 9.95 -13.20 -4.42
N ASN A 110 10.05 -12.11 -5.18
CA ASN A 110 11.26 -11.80 -5.94
C ASN A 110 12.42 -11.46 -5.01
N VAL A 111 12.19 -10.67 -3.95
CA VAL A 111 13.22 -10.34 -2.95
C VAL A 111 13.68 -11.62 -2.22
N SER A 112 12.75 -12.48 -1.81
CA SER A 112 13.06 -13.79 -1.23
C SER A 112 13.98 -14.61 -2.15
N TYR A 113 13.72 -14.61 -3.46
CA TYR A 113 14.52 -15.35 -4.44
C TYR A 113 15.91 -14.73 -4.68
N VAL A 114 16.01 -13.40 -4.67
CA VAL A 114 17.29 -12.68 -4.72
C VAL A 114 18.15 -13.00 -3.50
N TYR A 115 17.59 -12.94 -2.29
CA TYR A 115 18.32 -13.33 -1.08
C TYR A 115 18.74 -14.80 -1.11
N HIS A 116 17.92 -15.67 -1.69
CA HIS A 116 18.31 -17.07 -1.87
C HIS A 116 19.52 -17.23 -2.81
N ALA A 117 19.58 -16.43 -3.88
CA ALA A 117 20.71 -16.41 -4.79
C ALA A 117 21.99 -15.88 -4.11
N MET A 118 21.86 -14.85 -3.28
CA MET A 118 22.98 -14.34 -2.47
C MET A 118 23.48 -15.39 -1.47
N PHE A 119 22.56 -16.11 -0.79
CA PHE A 119 22.93 -17.26 0.04
C PHE A 119 23.75 -18.28 -0.77
N ALA A 120 23.27 -18.67 -1.95
CA ALA A 120 23.95 -19.63 -2.80
C ALA A 120 25.35 -19.16 -3.25
N TYR A 121 25.55 -17.86 -3.42
CA TYR A 121 26.87 -17.27 -3.72
C TYR A 121 27.81 -17.32 -2.51
N PHE A 122 27.36 -16.82 -1.35
CA PHE A 122 28.19 -16.71 -0.15
C PHE A 122 28.51 -18.06 0.51
N ASP A 123 27.70 -19.10 0.24
CA ASP A 123 27.93 -20.44 0.75
C ASP A 123 28.98 -21.24 -0.03
N ARG A 124 29.37 -20.79 -1.24
CA ARG A 124 30.39 -21.43 -2.09
C ARG A 124 31.71 -21.62 -1.32
N ASP A 125 32.43 -22.69 -1.62
CA ASP A 125 33.69 -23.03 -0.93
C ASP A 125 34.80 -22.02 -1.19
N ASN A 126 34.81 -21.37 -2.35
CA ASN A 126 35.79 -20.35 -2.73
C ASN A 126 35.48 -18.95 -2.17
N VAL A 127 34.26 -18.70 -1.69
CA VAL A 127 33.86 -17.44 -1.02
C VAL A 127 33.90 -17.63 0.51
N ALA A 128 33.30 -18.72 0.99
CA ALA A 128 33.34 -19.21 2.38
C ALA A 128 32.88 -18.20 3.46
N LEU A 129 32.04 -17.23 3.12
CA LEU A 129 31.50 -16.24 4.07
C LEU A 129 30.23 -16.75 4.76
N LYS A 130 30.39 -17.75 5.64
CA LYS A 130 29.28 -18.47 6.27
C LYS A 130 28.32 -17.59 7.09
N GLY A 131 28.80 -16.48 7.66
CA GLY A 131 27.95 -15.51 8.36
C GLY A 131 26.94 -14.84 7.42
N LEU A 132 27.41 -14.35 6.27
CA LEU A 132 26.56 -13.75 5.24
C LEU A 132 25.64 -14.79 4.60
N ALA A 133 26.15 -15.99 4.32
CA ALA A 133 25.33 -17.08 3.81
C ALA A 133 24.15 -17.39 4.74
N LYS A 134 24.40 -17.49 6.06
CA LYS A 134 23.34 -17.71 7.05
C LYS A 134 22.35 -16.55 7.07
N PHE A 135 22.83 -15.30 7.10
CA PHE A 135 21.97 -14.11 7.09
C PHE A 135 21.03 -14.11 5.88
N PHE A 136 21.56 -14.23 4.66
CA PHE A 136 20.72 -14.21 3.45
C PHE A 136 19.77 -15.41 3.36
N LYS A 137 20.15 -16.56 3.91
CA LYS A 137 19.25 -17.71 4.01
C LYS A 137 18.06 -17.42 4.92
N GLU A 138 18.30 -16.79 6.07
CA GLU A 138 17.25 -16.38 7.02
C GLU A 138 16.38 -15.28 6.42
N SER A 139 16.97 -14.24 5.82
CA SER A 139 16.24 -13.17 5.13
C SER A 139 15.38 -13.69 3.97
N SER A 140 15.89 -14.65 3.18
CA SER A 140 15.10 -15.29 2.11
C SER A 140 13.83 -15.96 2.66
N VAL A 141 13.91 -16.60 3.83
CA VAL A 141 12.75 -17.21 4.49
C VAL A 141 11.79 -16.14 5.01
N GLU A 142 12.30 -15.10 5.66
CA GLU A 142 11.50 -13.98 6.19
C GLU A 142 10.68 -13.28 5.10
N GLU A 143 11.28 -12.96 3.95
CA GLU A 143 10.55 -12.32 2.84
C GLU A 143 9.49 -13.25 2.23
N ARG A 144 9.72 -14.56 2.25
CA ARG A 144 8.67 -15.50 1.85
C ARG A 144 7.50 -15.50 2.83
N GLU A 145 7.77 -15.41 4.13
CA GLU A 145 6.71 -15.27 5.14
C GLU A 145 5.95 -13.94 4.98
N HIS A 146 6.61 -12.86 4.55
CA HIS A 146 5.95 -11.61 4.19
C HIS A 146 4.97 -11.80 3.02
N ALA A 147 5.40 -12.49 1.95
CA ALA A 147 4.54 -12.81 0.81
C ALA A 147 3.31 -13.64 1.25
N GLU A 148 3.52 -14.68 2.06
CA GLU A 148 2.45 -15.55 2.57
C GLU A 148 1.45 -14.79 3.44
N LYS A 149 1.93 -13.87 4.29
CA LYS A 149 1.07 -13.01 5.12
C LYS A 149 0.17 -12.10 4.27
N LEU A 150 0.69 -11.58 3.17
CA LEU A 150 -0.09 -10.80 2.21
C LEU A 150 -1.10 -11.67 1.44
N MET A 151 -0.75 -12.91 1.09
CA MET A 151 -1.68 -13.87 0.49
C MET A 151 -2.85 -14.19 1.43
N GLU A 152 -2.57 -14.40 2.72
CA GLU A 152 -3.62 -14.55 3.72
C GLU A 152 -4.50 -13.30 3.83
N TYR A 153 -3.89 -12.11 3.83
CA TYR A 153 -4.63 -10.86 3.91
C TYR A 153 -5.54 -10.66 2.69
N GLN A 154 -5.06 -10.96 1.49
CA GLN A 154 -5.83 -10.95 0.25
C GLN A 154 -7.09 -11.81 0.39
N ASN A 155 -6.93 -13.06 0.87
CA ASN A 155 -8.04 -13.99 1.09
C ASN A 155 -8.99 -13.50 2.19
N LYS A 156 -8.47 -12.95 3.30
CA LYS A 156 -9.26 -12.36 4.40
C LYS A 156 -10.16 -11.22 3.90
N ARG A 157 -9.70 -10.44 2.91
CA ARG A 157 -10.49 -9.35 2.29
C ARG A 157 -11.41 -9.82 1.16
N GLY A 158 -11.42 -11.11 0.85
CA GLY A 158 -12.21 -11.68 -0.23
C GLY A 158 -11.67 -11.40 -1.64
N GLY A 159 -10.40 -10.97 -1.74
CA GLY A 159 -9.66 -10.91 -3.00
C GLY A 159 -9.18 -12.28 -3.44
N LYS A 160 -8.62 -12.35 -4.65
CA LYS A 160 -8.05 -13.55 -5.25
C LYS A 160 -6.55 -13.34 -5.43
N VAL A 161 -5.76 -14.23 -4.82
CA VAL A 161 -4.32 -14.26 -5.03
C VAL A 161 -4.01 -14.64 -6.47
N LYS A 162 -3.16 -13.85 -7.13
CA LYS A 162 -2.65 -14.12 -8.48
C LYS A 162 -1.13 -14.09 -8.44
N LEU A 163 -0.52 -15.26 -8.23
CA LEU A 163 0.94 -15.40 -8.28
C LEU A 163 1.45 -15.13 -9.69
N GLN A 164 2.49 -14.32 -9.79
CA GLN A 164 3.10 -13.92 -11.05
C GLN A 164 4.46 -14.62 -11.24
N SER A 165 5.11 -14.37 -12.38
CA SER A 165 6.44 -14.88 -12.65
C SER A 165 7.49 -14.24 -11.74
N ILE A 166 8.34 -15.07 -11.15
CA ILE A 166 9.56 -14.64 -10.47
C ILE A 166 10.67 -14.50 -11.52
N LEU A 167 11.37 -13.38 -11.51
CA LEU A 167 12.47 -13.13 -12.45
C LEU A 167 13.73 -13.89 -12.01
N MET A 168 14.56 -14.25 -13.00
CA MET A 168 15.85 -14.87 -12.72
C MET A 168 16.79 -13.85 -12.03
N PRO A 169 17.28 -14.13 -10.80
CA PRO A 169 18.14 -13.22 -10.07
C PRO A 169 19.57 -13.27 -10.62
N LEU A 170 20.39 -12.30 -10.23
CA LEU A 170 21.84 -12.37 -10.43
C LEU A 170 22.42 -13.53 -9.63
N SER A 171 23.47 -14.17 -10.16
CA SER A 171 24.15 -15.31 -9.53
C SER A 171 25.55 -14.99 -9.02
N GLU A 172 26.14 -13.89 -9.50
CA GLU A 172 27.49 -13.43 -9.14
C GLU A 172 27.40 -12.08 -8.42
N PHE A 173 28.14 -11.97 -7.32
CA PHE A 173 28.17 -10.80 -6.44
C PHE A 173 29.62 -10.45 -6.07
N ASP A 174 30.56 -10.68 -6.98
CA ASP A 174 31.95 -10.27 -6.82
C ASP A 174 32.12 -8.78 -7.11
N HIS A 175 33.00 -8.12 -6.36
CA HIS A 175 33.33 -6.72 -6.60
C HIS A 175 34.85 -6.51 -6.62
N ALA A 176 35.40 -6.20 -7.80
CA ALA A 176 36.85 -6.13 -8.04
C ALA A 176 37.62 -5.23 -7.06
N GLU A 177 37.05 -4.08 -6.66
CA GLU A 177 37.74 -3.12 -5.79
C GLU A 177 37.48 -3.31 -4.28
N LYS A 178 36.39 -3.99 -3.93
CA LYS A 178 35.85 -3.99 -2.55
C LYS A 178 35.68 -5.40 -1.97
N GLY A 179 35.93 -6.43 -2.78
CA GLY A 179 35.75 -7.83 -2.42
C GLY A 179 34.28 -8.23 -2.31
N ASP A 180 34.07 -9.51 -2.01
CA ASP A 180 32.72 -10.13 -1.98
C ASP A 180 31.85 -9.62 -0.82
N ALA A 181 32.45 -9.07 0.22
CA ALA A 181 31.75 -8.68 1.45
C ALA A 181 30.88 -7.41 1.32
N LEU A 182 31.05 -6.61 0.26
CA LEU A 182 30.33 -5.34 0.08
C LEU A 182 28.82 -5.54 0.08
N TYR A 183 28.34 -6.61 -0.55
CA TYR A 183 26.90 -6.88 -0.62
C TYR A 183 26.28 -7.29 0.73
N GLY A 184 27.10 -7.45 1.77
CA GLY A 184 26.67 -7.71 3.15
C GLY A 184 26.52 -6.47 4.03
N GLU A 185 26.82 -5.26 3.53
CA GLU A 185 26.59 -4.02 4.28
C GLU A 185 25.11 -3.58 4.14
N PHE A 186 24.37 -3.67 5.26
CA PHE A 186 23.04 -3.09 5.46
C PHE A 186 23.07 -2.16 6.67
#